data_AF-A0A7S1J4S1-F1
#
_entry.id   AF-A0A7S1J4S1-F1
#
_cell.length_a   1.000
_cell.length_b   1.000
_cell.length_c   1.000
_cell.angle_alpha   90.00
_cell.angle_beta   90.00
_cell.angle_gamma   90.00
#
_symmetry.space_group_name_H-M   'P 1'
#
loop_
_entity.id
_entity.type
_entity.pdbx_description
1 polymer ?
#
loop_
_entity_poly.entity_id
_entity_poly.type
_entity_poly.pdbx_seq_one_letter_code
_entity_poly.pdbx_strand_id
1 'polypeptide(L)'
;VYVHVGEDVRHPHCVVCCRCGVSVQGEGHLEGGELYCKEHFEQAFAKRCAFCGRVLTKRYIVTVHGEGVCLDHQDQHFACFDCGRVVPKSTAGVYFEDPRRQCDECHAMAVMTSDDALALFEQVHRFMAQRYDLDLGRLEVPVRVLEWSKLQRTACKQGMHTAGDACTGITNIARAYRSGKTGPCKQEIKWVGILRGMQTEHAAASLAHEFCHVWMTAQDLPFDLPAPVIEGLC
;
A
#
# COMPACT_ATOMS: atom_id res chain seq x y z
N VAL A 1 -15.06 13.14 -53.74
CA VAL A 1 -14.60 12.10 -52.79
C VAL A 1 -14.70 12.69 -51.39
N TYR A 2 -15.38 12.02 -50.47
CA TYR A 2 -15.53 12.44 -49.07
C TYR A 2 -14.83 11.42 -48.17
N VAL A 3 -14.43 11.84 -46.97
CA VAL A 3 -13.73 11.00 -46.00
C VAL A 3 -14.51 10.99 -44.68
N HIS A 4 -14.61 9.80 -44.08
CA HIS A 4 -15.22 9.62 -42.78
C HIS A 4 -14.18 9.89 -41.68
N VAL A 5 -14.55 10.69 -40.68
CA VAL A 5 -13.73 10.97 -39.49
C VAL A 5 -14.62 10.73 -38.26
N GLY A 6 -14.46 9.58 -37.61
CA GLY A 6 -15.43 9.13 -36.60
C GLY A 6 -16.80 8.90 -37.22
N GLU A 7 -17.83 9.55 -36.69
CA GLU A 7 -19.21 9.48 -37.20
C GLU A 7 -19.52 10.55 -38.27
N ASP A 8 -18.62 11.53 -38.47
CA ASP A 8 -18.81 12.65 -39.41
C ASP A 8 -18.26 12.36 -40.81
N VAL A 9 -18.87 13.01 -41.83
CA VAL A 9 -18.39 13.02 -43.22
C VAL A 9 -17.82 14.38 -43.56
N ARG A 10 -16.55 14.46 -43.96
CA ARG A 10 -15.86 15.71 -44.29
C ARG A 10 -15.24 15.68 -45.68
N HIS A 11 -15.04 16.87 -46.27
CA HIS A 11 -14.19 16.99 -47.46
C HIS A 11 -12.73 16.68 -47.10
N PRO A 12 -11.95 16.06 -48.01
CA PRO A 12 -10.54 15.71 -47.74
C PRO A 12 -9.68 16.89 -47.28
N HIS A 13 -9.94 18.10 -47.81
CA HIS A 13 -9.20 19.32 -47.44
C HIS A 13 -9.65 19.93 -46.09
N CYS A 14 -10.80 19.51 -45.55
CA CYS A 14 -11.30 19.92 -44.24
C CYS A 14 -10.84 18.99 -43.11
N VAL A 15 -10.12 17.92 -43.43
CA VAL A 15 -9.50 17.01 -42.46
C VAL A 15 -8.17 17.59 -42.02
N VAL A 16 -8.25 18.57 -41.12
CA VAL A 16 -7.13 19.38 -40.63
C VAL A 16 -7.03 19.33 -39.11
N CYS A 17 -5.82 19.52 -38.58
CA CYS A 17 -5.57 19.63 -37.15
C CYS A 17 -6.22 20.90 -36.58
N CYS A 18 -6.95 20.80 -35.47
CA CYS A 18 -7.59 21.93 -34.79
C CYS A 18 -6.58 22.93 -34.21
N ARG A 19 -5.33 22.51 -33.94
CA ARG A 19 -4.28 23.36 -33.38
C ARG A 19 -3.48 24.14 -34.42
N CYS A 20 -3.10 23.50 -35.53
CA CYS A 20 -2.21 24.12 -36.53
C CYS A 20 -2.80 24.28 -37.93
N GLY A 21 -4.01 23.76 -38.19
CA GLY A 21 -4.68 23.86 -39.49
C GLY A 21 -4.07 23.01 -40.61
N VAL A 22 -3.01 22.25 -40.33
CA VAL A 22 -2.36 21.37 -41.32
C VAL A 22 -3.25 20.14 -41.57
N SER A 23 -3.38 19.76 -42.85
CA SER A 23 -4.13 18.54 -43.23
C SER A 23 -3.46 17.30 -42.66
N VAL A 24 -4.26 16.44 -42.02
CA VAL A 24 -3.76 15.22 -41.37
C VAL A 24 -3.87 13.97 -42.25
N GLN A 25 -4.35 14.09 -43.49
CA GLN A 25 -4.37 13.05 -44.55
C GLN A 25 -4.75 11.61 -44.12
N GLY A 26 -5.52 11.44 -43.03
CA GLY A 26 -5.90 10.13 -42.48
C GLY A 26 -5.06 9.64 -41.29
N GLU A 27 -3.98 10.31 -40.92
CA GLU A 27 -3.14 10.05 -39.74
C GLU A 27 -3.49 10.96 -38.53
N GLY A 28 -4.69 11.54 -38.54
CA GLY A 28 -5.18 12.38 -37.45
C GLY A 28 -5.74 11.57 -36.30
N HIS A 29 -5.65 12.13 -35.09
CA HIS A 29 -6.24 11.56 -33.88
C HIS A 29 -7.49 12.35 -33.48
N LEU A 30 -8.62 11.67 -33.32
CA LEU A 30 -9.89 12.28 -32.90
C LEU A 30 -10.05 12.11 -31.38
N GLU A 31 -10.15 13.22 -30.65
CA GLU A 31 -10.32 13.24 -29.20
C GLU A 31 -11.35 14.32 -28.83
N GLY A 32 -12.39 13.94 -28.08
CA GLY A 32 -13.45 14.89 -27.70
C GLY A 32 -14.17 15.57 -28.87
N GLY A 33 -14.18 14.97 -30.06
CA GLY A 33 -14.76 15.55 -31.28
C GLY A 33 -13.82 16.51 -32.05
N GLU A 34 -12.61 16.75 -31.54
CA GLU A 34 -11.60 17.56 -32.21
C GLU A 34 -10.52 16.70 -32.85
N LEU A 35 -10.07 17.10 -34.04
CA LEU A 35 -9.06 16.37 -34.81
C LEU A 35 -7.69 17.00 -34.60
N TYR A 36 -6.71 16.20 -34.16
CA TYR A 36 -5.34 16.63 -33.89
C TYR A 36 -4.37 15.94 -34.87
N CYS A 37 -3.32 16.63 -35.30
CA CYS A 37 -2.17 15.93 -35.89
C CYS A 37 -1.41 15.17 -34.79
N LYS A 38 -0.62 14.16 -35.16
CA LYS A 38 0.18 13.35 -34.23
C LYS A 38 0.92 14.18 -33.18
N GLU A 39 1.63 15.23 -33.61
CA GLU A 39 2.40 16.09 -32.70
C GLU A 39 1.51 16.80 -31.67
N HIS A 40 0.44 17.45 -32.11
CA HIS A 40 -0.45 18.19 -31.19
C HIS A 40 -1.29 17.25 -30.32
N PHE A 41 -1.61 16.05 -30.81
CA PHE A 41 -2.24 15.02 -30.01
C PHE A 41 -1.30 14.55 -28.90
N GLU A 42 -0.05 14.23 -29.23
CA GLU A 42 0.95 13.83 -28.25
C GLU A 42 1.24 14.95 -27.24
N GLN A 43 1.27 16.21 -27.68
CA GLN A 43 1.45 17.35 -26.79
C GLN A 43 0.30 17.47 -25.77
N ALA A 44 -0.94 17.32 -26.22
CA ALA A 44 -2.14 17.53 -25.41
C ALA A 44 -2.49 16.33 -24.52
N PHE A 45 -2.29 15.09 -25.00
CA PHE A 45 -2.88 13.90 -24.37
C PHE A 45 -1.87 12.82 -23.99
N ALA A 46 -0.61 12.91 -24.44
CA ALA A 46 0.33 11.86 -24.10
C ALA A 46 0.67 11.86 -22.61
N LYS A 47 0.65 10.67 -22.00
CA LYS A 47 1.13 10.49 -20.63
C LYS A 47 2.62 10.82 -20.55
N ARG A 48 3.00 11.61 -19.56
CA ARG A 48 4.37 12.08 -19.34
C ARG A 48 4.94 11.51 -18.06
N CYS A 49 6.25 11.29 -18.08
CA CYS A 49 6.99 10.91 -16.90
C CYS A 49 6.90 12.02 -15.84
N ALA A 50 6.50 11.69 -14.62
CA ALA A 50 6.40 12.63 -13.51
C ALA A 50 7.73 13.31 -13.14
N PHE A 51 8.88 12.71 -13.48
CA PHE A 51 10.20 13.26 -13.14
C PHE A 51 10.87 14.04 -14.28
N CYS A 52 10.83 13.52 -15.51
CA CYS A 52 11.55 14.15 -16.63
C CYS A 52 10.66 14.78 -17.69
N GLY A 53 9.33 14.68 -17.57
CA GLY A 53 8.36 15.26 -18.52
C GLY A 53 8.34 14.63 -19.92
N ARG A 54 9.22 13.66 -20.19
CA ARG A 54 9.25 12.91 -21.46
C ARG A 54 7.98 12.08 -21.62
N VAL A 55 7.50 12.00 -22.86
CA VAL A 55 6.35 11.17 -23.22
C VAL A 55 6.68 9.70 -22.95
N LEU A 56 5.76 8.99 -22.28
CA LEU A 56 5.88 7.58 -21.95
C LEU A 56 5.48 6.71 -23.15
N THR A 57 6.42 6.50 -24.08
CA THR A 57 6.21 5.69 -25.30
C THR A 57 6.59 4.21 -25.15
N LYS A 58 7.33 3.86 -24.09
CA LYS A 58 7.78 2.50 -23.77
C LYS A 58 7.13 2.03 -22.47
N ARG A 59 7.49 0.83 -21.99
CA ARG A 59 7.14 0.36 -20.63
C ARG A 59 7.52 1.42 -19.59
N TYR A 60 6.65 1.62 -18.61
CA TYR A 60 6.79 2.58 -17.53
C TYR A 60 6.12 2.04 -16.26
N ILE A 61 6.48 2.59 -15.11
CA ILE A 61 5.90 2.27 -13.80
C ILE A 61 4.72 3.21 -13.56
N VAL A 62 3.61 2.68 -13.07
CA VAL A 62 2.51 3.49 -12.54
C VAL A 62 2.61 3.43 -11.02
N THR A 63 2.74 4.58 -10.38
CA THR A 63 2.72 4.66 -8.91
C THR A 63 1.31 4.37 -8.40
N VAL A 64 1.16 4.06 -7.11
CA VAL A 64 -0.18 3.89 -6.51
C VAL A 64 -1.03 5.17 -6.58
N HIS A 65 -0.40 6.32 -6.80
CA HIS A 65 -1.06 7.61 -7.01
C HIS A 65 -1.41 7.88 -8.50
N GLY A 66 -1.20 6.91 -9.39
CA GLY A 66 -1.55 7.01 -10.81
C GLY A 66 -0.51 7.74 -11.67
N GLU A 67 0.62 8.14 -11.10
CA GLU A 67 1.68 8.85 -11.82
C GLU A 67 2.47 7.88 -12.70
N GLY A 68 2.71 8.25 -13.96
CA GLY A 68 3.57 7.49 -14.85
C GLY A 68 5.05 7.87 -14.67
N VAL A 69 5.92 6.88 -14.50
CA VAL A 69 7.36 7.06 -14.28
C VAL A 69 8.12 6.18 -15.28
N CYS A 70 8.99 6.78 -16.10
CA CYS A 70 9.78 6.00 -17.05
C CYS A 70 10.83 5.12 -16.33
N LEU A 71 11.17 3.97 -16.94
CA LEU A 71 12.07 2.98 -16.34
C LEU A 71 13.49 3.51 -16.07
N ASP A 72 13.94 4.53 -16.81
CA ASP A 72 15.23 5.20 -16.54
C ASP A 72 15.32 5.74 -15.10
N HIS A 73 14.18 6.02 -14.45
CA HIS A 73 14.11 6.53 -13.09
C HIS A 73 13.88 5.46 -12.02
N GLN A 74 13.65 4.19 -12.40
CA GLN A 74 13.42 3.11 -11.45
C GLN A 74 14.60 2.94 -10.48
N ASP A 75 15.83 2.99 -10.99
CA ASP A 75 17.04 2.82 -10.18
C ASP A 75 17.63 4.15 -9.67
N GLN A 76 17.16 5.28 -10.20
CA GLN A 76 17.59 6.62 -9.79
C GLN A 76 16.86 7.13 -8.55
N HIS A 77 15.67 6.59 -8.29
CA HIS A 77 14.77 7.01 -7.23
C HIS A 77 14.48 5.84 -6.30
N PHE A 78 13.71 6.03 -5.23
CA PHE A 78 13.25 4.94 -4.36
C PHE A 78 11.74 4.99 -4.19
N ALA A 79 11.09 3.85 -3.97
CA ALA A 79 9.68 3.82 -3.57
C ALA A 79 9.57 4.00 -2.06
N CYS A 80 8.72 4.92 -1.60
CA CYS A 80 8.38 5.04 -0.20
C CYS A 80 7.71 3.74 0.27
N PHE A 81 8.17 3.20 1.40
CA PHE A 81 7.67 1.97 1.98
C PHE A 81 6.17 2.02 2.27
N ASP A 82 5.66 3.16 2.75
CA ASP A 82 4.27 3.26 3.17
C ASP A 82 3.32 3.73 2.08
N CYS A 83 3.68 4.77 1.33
CA CYS A 83 2.78 5.32 0.30
C CYS A 83 3.11 4.83 -1.11
N GLY A 84 4.19 4.06 -1.32
CA GLY A 84 4.57 3.57 -2.65
C GLY A 84 4.98 4.65 -3.66
N ARG A 85 4.93 5.94 -3.29
CA ARG A 85 5.37 7.06 -4.13
C ARG A 85 6.83 6.89 -4.49
N VAL A 86 7.17 7.11 -5.76
CA VAL A 86 8.57 7.20 -6.18
C VAL A 86 9.11 8.54 -5.72
N VAL A 87 10.22 8.54 -4.98
CA VAL A 87 10.84 9.71 -4.37
C VAL A 87 12.23 9.87 -4.95
N PRO A 88 12.62 11.07 -5.42
CA PRO A 88 13.97 11.31 -5.87
C PRO A 88 14.99 11.03 -4.76
N LYS A 89 16.08 10.32 -5.09
CA LYS A 89 17.18 10.13 -4.11
C LYS A 89 17.85 11.44 -3.69
N SER A 90 17.70 12.50 -4.51
CA SER A 90 18.15 13.86 -4.19
C SER A 90 17.27 14.58 -3.17
N THR A 91 16.04 14.11 -2.96
CA THR A 91 15.14 14.65 -1.93
C THR A 91 15.52 14.06 -0.58
N ALA A 92 15.36 14.85 0.48
CA ALA A 92 15.42 14.31 1.83
C ALA A 92 14.37 13.18 1.99
N GLY A 93 14.76 12.15 2.72
CA GLY A 93 13.98 10.96 2.97
C GLY A 93 14.61 10.20 4.11
N VAL A 94 13.84 9.33 4.75
CA VAL A 94 14.30 8.58 5.91
C VAL A 94 14.74 7.18 5.53
N TYR A 95 15.94 6.85 6.01
CA TYR A 95 16.60 5.58 5.80
C TYR A 95 16.57 4.83 7.12
N PHE A 96 15.96 3.65 7.10
CA PHE A 96 16.00 2.74 8.23
C PHE A 96 17.26 1.86 8.15
N GLU A 97 17.60 1.20 9.26
CA GLU A 97 18.66 0.18 9.27
C GLU A 97 18.29 -1.04 8.41
N ASP A 98 17.00 -1.20 8.10
CA ASP A 98 16.45 -2.19 7.20
C ASP A 98 16.32 -1.63 5.76
N PRO A 99 15.90 -2.46 4.77
CA PRO A 99 15.82 -2.03 3.38
C PRO A 99 14.78 -0.94 3.10
N ARG A 100 13.93 -0.57 4.06
CA ARG A 100 12.87 0.41 3.85
C ARG A 100 13.44 1.81 3.66
N ARG A 101 12.72 2.58 2.87
CA ARG A 101 12.95 4.00 2.62
C ARG A 101 11.60 4.71 2.72
N GLN A 102 11.56 5.90 3.29
CA GLN A 102 10.31 6.61 3.52
C GLN A 102 10.45 8.07 3.08
N CYS A 103 9.40 8.64 2.48
CA CYS A 103 9.37 10.08 2.22
C CYS A 103 9.19 10.85 3.52
N ASP A 104 9.64 12.11 3.56
CA ASP A 104 9.52 12.96 4.74
C ASP A 104 8.06 13.14 5.20
N GLU A 105 7.13 13.19 4.24
CA GLU A 105 5.68 13.31 4.50
C GLU A 105 5.16 12.12 5.32
N CYS A 106 5.48 10.88 4.92
CA CYS A 106 5.10 9.68 5.66
C CYS A 106 5.88 9.58 6.99
N HIS A 107 7.15 9.98 7.00
CA HIS A 107 7.96 9.92 8.21
C HIS A 107 7.49 10.89 9.30
N ALA A 108 7.01 12.07 8.92
CA ALA A 108 6.51 13.07 9.85
C ALA A 108 5.35 12.56 10.72
N MET A 109 4.62 11.54 10.24
CA MET A 109 3.51 10.89 10.94
C MET A 109 3.83 9.44 11.31
N ALA A 110 5.11 9.06 11.37
CA ALA A 110 5.51 7.69 11.65
C ALA A 110 5.39 7.35 13.15
N VAL A 111 4.93 6.14 13.45
CA VAL A 111 4.86 5.59 14.80
C VAL A 111 6.25 5.07 15.18
N MET A 112 6.91 5.78 16.10
CA MET A 112 8.32 5.54 16.43
C MET A 112 8.52 4.88 17.80
N THR A 113 7.55 5.02 18.71
CA THR A 113 7.66 4.55 20.09
C THR A 113 6.50 3.63 20.47
N SER A 114 6.70 2.80 21.50
CA SER A 114 5.63 1.91 22.01
C SER A 114 4.48 2.69 22.65
N ASP A 115 4.72 3.89 23.18
CA ASP A 115 3.67 4.73 23.76
C ASP A 115 2.76 5.29 22.64
N ASP A 116 3.35 5.75 21.53
CA ASP A 116 2.59 6.16 20.34
C ASP A 116 1.77 4.99 19.78
N ALA A 117 2.39 3.80 19.71
CA ALA A 117 1.72 2.59 19.23
C ALA A 117 0.57 2.15 20.15
N LEU A 118 0.73 2.29 21.47
CA LEU A 118 -0.33 2.00 22.44
C LEU A 118 -1.49 2.99 22.28
N ALA A 119 -1.20 4.29 22.20
CA ALA A 119 -2.21 5.32 21.99
C ALA A 119 -2.97 5.12 20.66
N LEU A 120 -2.28 4.64 19.62
CA LEU A 120 -2.90 4.28 18.34
C LEU A 120 -3.73 3.00 18.45
N PHE A 121 -3.25 1.98 19.16
CA PHE A 121 -4.00 0.74 19.40
C PHE A 121 -5.31 0.99 20.16
N GLU A 122 -5.32 1.91 21.13
CA GLU A 122 -6.55 2.33 21.81
C GLU A 122 -7.53 3.04 20.86
N GLN A 123 -7.03 3.81 19.89
CA GLN A 123 -7.88 4.41 18.85
C GLN A 123 -8.47 3.34 17.94
N VAL A 124 -7.67 2.35 17.55
CA VAL A 124 -8.11 1.18 16.77
C VAL A 124 -9.17 0.40 17.57
N HIS A 125 -8.93 0.09 18.84
CA HIS A 125 -9.90 -0.60 19.69
C HIS A 125 -11.23 0.15 19.75
N ARG A 126 -11.23 1.47 19.98
CA ARG A 126 -12.46 2.28 19.95
C ARG A 126 -13.16 2.21 18.59
N PHE A 127 -12.41 2.29 17.49
CA PHE A 127 -12.96 2.18 16.15
C PHE A 127 -13.58 0.80 15.90
N MET A 128 -12.88 -0.27 16.25
CA MET A 128 -13.33 -1.65 16.06
C MET A 128 -14.59 -1.95 16.89
N ALA A 129 -14.63 -1.51 18.15
CA ALA A 129 -15.80 -1.65 19.01
C ALA A 129 -17.01 -0.88 18.46
N GLN A 130 -16.84 0.38 18.04
CA GLN A 130 -17.95 1.22 17.57
C GLN A 130 -18.48 0.83 16.20
N ARG A 131 -17.61 0.34 15.30
CA ARG A 131 -17.97 0.11 13.90
C ARG A 131 -18.32 -1.33 13.58
N TYR A 132 -17.75 -2.28 14.33
CA TYR A 132 -17.86 -3.71 14.06
C TYR A 132 -18.32 -4.53 15.28
N ASP A 133 -18.58 -3.90 16.43
CA ASP A 133 -18.94 -4.58 17.69
C ASP A 133 -17.87 -5.55 18.19
N LEU A 134 -16.61 -5.30 17.81
CA LEU A 134 -15.45 -6.06 18.27
C LEU A 134 -14.80 -5.32 19.44
N ASP A 135 -15.23 -5.63 20.66
CA ASP A 135 -14.76 -4.99 21.89
C ASP A 135 -13.92 -5.94 22.77
N LEU A 136 -12.73 -5.49 23.19
CA LEU A 136 -11.88 -6.17 24.17
C LEU A 136 -12.24 -5.85 25.63
N GLY A 137 -13.19 -4.94 25.87
CA GLY A 137 -13.61 -4.51 27.19
C GLY A 137 -12.44 -3.92 27.99
N ARG A 138 -12.11 -4.54 29.13
CA ARG A 138 -11.02 -4.11 30.03
C ARG A 138 -9.72 -4.89 29.85
N LEU A 139 -9.58 -5.66 28.78
CA LEU A 139 -8.38 -6.44 28.56
C LEU A 139 -7.21 -5.51 28.21
N GLU A 140 -6.23 -5.45 29.10
CA GLU A 140 -4.98 -4.72 28.86
C GLU A 140 -4.03 -5.56 28.00
N VAL A 141 -3.62 -5.01 26.86
CA VAL A 141 -2.70 -5.67 25.93
C VAL A 141 -1.45 -4.82 25.78
N PRO A 142 -0.26 -5.31 26.18
CA PRO A 142 0.97 -4.56 25.96
C PRO A 142 1.24 -4.40 24.46
N VAL A 143 1.45 -3.15 24.01
CA VAL A 143 1.78 -2.84 22.61
C VAL A 143 3.25 -2.45 22.52
N ARG A 144 3.94 -2.94 21.47
CA ARG A 144 5.39 -2.76 21.31
C ARG A 144 5.74 -2.33 19.90
N VAL A 145 6.62 -1.34 19.79
CA VAL A 145 7.33 -1.07 18.54
C VAL A 145 8.56 -1.98 18.44
N LEU A 146 8.74 -2.61 17.28
CA LEU A 146 9.81 -3.56 17.01
C LEU A 146 10.63 -3.15 15.79
N GLU A 147 11.95 -3.31 15.88
CA GLU A 147 12.83 -3.25 14.72
C GLU A 147 12.57 -4.42 13.77
N TRP A 148 12.75 -4.18 12.47
CA TRP A 148 12.50 -5.15 11.40
C TRP A 148 13.07 -6.54 11.69
N SER A 149 14.36 -6.61 12.03
CA SER A 149 15.03 -7.90 12.24
C SER A 149 14.39 -8.70 13.38
N LYS A 150 13.92 -8.03 14.43
CA LYS A 150 13.26 -8.67 15.57
C LYS A 150 11.84 -9.12 15.20
N LEU A 151 11.11 -8.29 14.46
CA LEU A 151 9.77 -8.61 13.99
C LEU A 151 9.79 -9.83 13.07
N GLN A 152 10.60 -9.81 12.01
CA GLN A 152 10.71 -10.93 11.06
C GLN A 152 11.15 -12.24 11.73
N ARG A 153 12.12 -12.18 12.67
CA ARG A 153 12.53 -13.38 13.43
C ARG A 153 11.41 -13.92 14.31
N THR A 154 10.59 -13.05 14.91
CA THR A 154 9.49 -13.47 15.78
C THR A 154 8.35 -14.09 14.97
N ALA A 155 8.01 -13.45 13.85
CA ALA A 155 7.05 -13.93 12.86
C ALA A 155 7.40 -15.33 12.33
N CYS A 156 8.65 -15.51 11.88
CA CYS A 156 9.15 -16.80 11.38
C CYS A 156 9.04 -17.91 12.45
N LYS A 157 9.39 -17.63 13.71
CA LYS A 157 9.26 -18.60 14.81
C LYS A 157 7.82 -19.00 15.11
N GLN A 158 6.85 -18.13 14.84
CA GLN A 158 5.43 -18.40 15.05
C GLN A 158 4.76 -19.02 13.82
N GLY A 159 5.47 -19.16 12.69
CA GLY A 159 4.93 -19.73 11.46
C GLY A 159 3.88 -18.86 10.77
N MET A 160 3.88 -17.54 11.04
CA MET A 160 2.80 -16.61 10.68
C MET A 160 2.98 -15.95 9.29
N HIS A 161 4.06 -16.24 8.55
CA HIS A 161 4.24 -15.71 7.20
C HIS A 161 4.82 -16.74 6.23
N THR A 162 4.39 -16.66 4.97
CA THR A 162 5.08 -17.27 3.83
C THR A 162 6.46 -16.64 3.65
N ALA A 163 7.46 -17.46 3.32
CA ALA A 163 8.82 -16.97 3.08
C ALA A 163 8.81 -15.98 1.91
N GLY A 164 8.95 -14.68 2.19
CA GLY A 164 8.99 -13.61 1.19
C GLY A 164 8.23 -12.35 1.58
N ASP A 165 7.20 -12.47 2.42
CA ASP A 165 6.39 -11.31 2.84
C ASP A 165 6.96 -10.67 4.10
N ALA A 166 7.02 -9.34 4.08
CA ALA A 166 7.47 -8.56 5.21
C ALA A 166 6.36 -8.44 6.26
N CYS A 167 6.55 -9.07 7.41
CA CYS A 167 5.69 -8.88 8.58
C CYS A 167 5.71 -7.42 9.05
N THR A 168 4.55 -6.77 9.18
CA THR A 168 4.38 -5.39 9.68
C THR A 168 3.74 -5.31 11.07
N GLY A 169 3.00 -6.36 11.45
CA GLY A 169 2.37 -6.53 12.76
C GLY A 169 2.49 -7.97 13.24
N ILE A 170 2.40 -8.18 14.56
CA ILE A 170 2.34 -9.53 15.14
C ILE A 170 1.64 -9.55 16.50
N THR A 171 0.81 -10.55 16.72
CA THR A 171 0.22 -10.86 18.03
C THR A 171 0.94 -12.04 18.64
N ASN A 172 1.62 -11.81 19.78
CA ASN A 172 2.32 -12.86 20.49
C ASN A 172 1.38 -13.58 21.45
N ILE A 173 1.06 -14.83 21.14
CA ILE A 173 0.17 -15.67 21.96
C ILE A 173 0.96 -16.86 22.49
N ALA A 174 1.02 -16.98 23.82
CA ALA A 174 1.55 -18.18 24.47
C ALA A 174 0.46 -19.25 24.57
N ARG A 175 0.87 -20.51 24.39
CA ARG A 175 -0.01 -21.68 24.45
C ARG A 175 0.44 -22.61 25.58
N ALA A 176 -0.43 -22.85 26.55
CA ALA A 176 -0.19 -23.77 27.65
C ALA A 176 -1.13 -24.97 27.57
N TYR A 177 -0.58 -26.16 27.34
CA TYR A 177 -1.34 -27.40 27.22
C TYR A 177 -1.46 -28.09 28.59
N ARG A 178 -2.66 -28.53 28.96
CA ARG A 178 -2.87 -29.26 30.23
C ARG A 178 -2.37 -30.71 30.21
N SER A 179 -2.29 -31.35 29.04
CA SER A 179 -1.75 -32.72 28.89
C SER A 179 -1.47 -33.01 27.42
N GLY A 180 -0.20 -33.27 27.06
CA GLY A 180 0.24 -33.52 25.68
C GLY A 180 -0.01 -32.35 24.72
N LYS A 181 0.45 -32.46 23.46
CA LYS A 181 0.20 -31.42 22.42
C LYS A 181 -1.22 -31.45 21.83
N THR A 182 -2.10 -32.31 22.35
CA THR A 182 -3.43 -32.62 21.80
C THR A 182 -4.57 -32.36 22.77
N GLY A 183 -4.27 -31.91 24.00
CA GLY A 183 -5.28 -31.56 25.01
C GLY A 183 -5.74 -30.09 24.97
N PRO A 184 -6.66 -29.70 25.87
CA PRO A 184 -7.13 -28.32 25.99
C PRO A 184 -5.94 -27.36 26.16
N CYS A 185 -5.85 -26.37 25.27
CA CYS A 185 -4.81 -25.36 25.26
C CYS A 185 -5.37 -24.05 25.81
N LYS A 186 -4.76 -23.52 26.88
CA LYS A 186 -5.03 -22.16 27.30
C LYS A 186 -4.15 -21.22 26.47
N GLN A 187 -4.78 -20.27 25.78
CA GLN A 187 -4.09 -19.19 25.10
C GLN A 187 -3.92 -17.99 26.05
N GLU A 188 -2.78 -17.33 25.97
CA GLU A 188 -2.49 -16.12 26.73
C GLU A 188 -1.85 -15.09 25.81
N ILE A 189 -2.51 -13.95 25.64
CA ILE A 189 -2.01 -12.81 24.87
C ILE A 189 -0.87 -12.18 25.68
N LYS A 190 0.33 -12.15 25.11
CA LYS A 190 1.51 -11.59 25.76
C LYS A 190 1.75 -10.14 25.40
N TRP A 191 1.59 -9.81 24.11
CA TRP A 191 1.76 -8.46 23.57
C TRP A 191 1.39 -8.44 22.08
N VAL A 192 1.05 -7.25 21.59
CA VAL A 192 0.95 -6.92 20.16
C VAL A 192 2.19 -6.12 19.77
N GLY A 193 2.73 -6.37 18.59
CA GLY A 193 3.92 -5.71 18.08
C GLY A 193 3.68 -5.14 16.69
N ILE A 194 4.25 -3.97 16.40
CA ILE A 194 4.28 -3.39 15.06
C ILE A 194 5.67 -2.93 14.67
N LEU A 195 5.91 -2.87 13.37
CA LEU A 195 7.17 -2.41 12.80
C LEU A 195 7.40 -0.91 13.07
N ARG A 196 8.60 -0.57 13.56
CA ARG A 196 9.01 0.81 13.81
C ARG A 196 8.98 1.66 12.55
N GLY A 197 8.47 2.87 12.67
CA GLY A 197 8.55 3.88 11.60
C GLY A 197 7.56 3.68 10.46
N MET A 198 6.51 2.88 10.66
CA MET A 198 5.36 2.91 9.77
C MET A 198 4.60 4.22 9.95
N GLN A 199 4.08 4.78 8.86
CA GLN A 199 3.13 5.90 8.97
C GLN A 199 1.88 5.48 9.77
N THR A 200 1.17 6.47 10.34
CA THR A 200 0.07 6.26 11.29
C THR A 200 -1.07 5.38 10.75
N GLU A 201 -1.61 5.64 9.56
CA GLU A 201 -2.64 4.84 8.91
C GLU A 201 -2.22 3.38 8.60
N HIS A 202 -0.98 3.15 8.16
CA HIS A 202 -0.43 1.82 7.89
C HIS A 202 -0.19 1.06 9.20
N ALA A 203 0.31 1.75 10.22
CA ALA A 203 0.40 1.21 11.57
C ALA A 203 -0.99 0.88 12.13
N ALA A 204 -1.99 1.74 11.93
CA ALA A 204 -3.36 1.51 12.37
C ALA A 204 -3.99 0.30 11.67
N ALA A 205 -3.78 0.15 10.36
CA ALA A 205 -4.25 -1.03 9.62
C ALA A 205 -3.59 -2.32 10.13
N SER A 206 -2.27 -2.29 10.36
CA SER A 206 -1.55 -3.44 10.93
C SER A 206 -2.04 -3.75 12.35
N LEU A 207 -2.24 -2.74 13.20
CA LEU A 207 -2.78 -2.90 14.55
C LEU A 207 -4.22 -3.41 14.55
N ALA A 208 -5.05 -3.02 13.58
CA ALA A 208 -6.42 -3.52 13.44
C ALA A 208 -6.45 -5.01 13.08
N HIS A 209 -5.55 -5.43 12.18
CA HIS A 209 -5.36 -6.86 11.89
C HIS A 209 -4.91 -7.63 13.15
N GLU A 210 -3.92 -7.13 13.88
CA GLU A 210 -3.48 -7.76 15.14
C GLU A 210 -4.55 -7.73 16.23
N PHE A 211 -5.36 -6.68 16.27
CA PHE A 211 -6.51 -6.58 17.16
C PHE A 211 -7.50 -7.72 16.93
N CYS A 212 -7.74 -8.12 15.68
CA CYS A 212 -8.60 -9.27 15.37
C CYS A 212 -8.05 -10.57 15.98
N HIS A 213 -6.74 -10.81 15.91
CA HIS A 213 -6.09 -11.96 16.57
C HIS A 213 -6.25 -11.94 18.09
N VAL A 214 -6.09 -10.77 18.71
CA VAL A 214 -6.33 -10.57 20.14
C VAL A 214 -7.79 -10.85 20.49
N TRP A 215 -8.74 -10.28 19.73
CA TRP A 215 -10.17 -10.44 19.97
C TRP A 215 -10.60 -11.89 19.84
N MET A 216 -10.20 -12.58 18.76
CA MET A 216 -10.48 -14.01 18.57
C MET A 216 -9.97 -14.85 19.74
N THR A 217 -8.78 -14.54 20.24
CA THR A 217 -8.20 -15.21 21.40
C THR A 217 -8.96 -14.90 22.69
N ALA A 218 -9.42 -13.65 22.87
CA ALA A 218 -10.21 -13.23 24.02
C ALA A 218 -11.62 -13.85 24.05
N GLN A 219 -12.17 -14.22 22.89
CA GLN A 219 -13.44 -14.95 22.77
C GLN A 219 -13.30 -16.47 22.90
N ASP A 220 -12.11 -16.98 23.27
CA ASP A 220 -11.82 -18.42 23.38
C ASP A 220 -12.15 -19.21 22.09
N LEU A 221 -11.97 -18.59 20.91
CA LEU A 221 -12.13 -19.31 19.64
C LEU A 221 -11.11 -20.46 19.52
N PRO A 222 -11.43 -21.55 18.78
CA PRO A 222 -10.53 -22.70 18.69
C PRO A 222 -9.13 -22.35 18.15
N PHE A 223 -8.09 -22.76 18.86
CA PHE A 223 -6.69 -22.44 18.53
C PHE A 223 -6.13 -23.23 17.32
N ASP A 224 -6.83 -24.26 16.90
CA ASP A 224 -6.48 -25.21 15.84
C ASP A 224 -7.22 -24.93 14.52
N LEU A 225 -7.89 -23.78 14.41
CA LEU A 225 -8.44 -23.31 13.16
C LEU A 225 -7.33 -23.21 12.08
N PRO A 226 -7.63 -23.58 10.82
CA PRO A 226 -6.67 -23.43 9.73
C PRO A 226 -6.25 -21.97 9.55
N ALA A 227 -4.97 -21.71 9.26
CA ALA A 227 -4.46 -20.36 9.06
C ALA A 227 -5.28 -19.52 8.07
N PRO A 228 -5.74 -20.02 6.90
CA PRO A 228 -6.58 -19.22 6.00
C PRO A 228 -7.92 -18.78 6.59
N VAL A 229 -8.46 -19.53 7.57
CA VAL A 229 -9.68 -19.16 8.28
C VAL A 229 -9.38 -18.04 9.27
N ILE A 230 -8.30 -18.17 10.04
CA ILE A 230 -7.87 -17.16 11.01
C ILE A 230 -7.54 -15.86 10.28
N GLU A 231 -6.67 -15.90 9.27
CA GLU A 231 -6.25 -14.73 8.49
C GLU A 231 -7.41 -14.12 7.68
N GLY A 232 -8.37 -14.93 7.23
CA GLY A 232 -9.54 -14.44 6.50
C GLY A 232 -10.61 -13.78 7.39
N LEU A 233 -10.56 -14.00 8.70
CA LEU A 233 -11.41 -13.31 9.68
C LEU A 233 -10.82 -11.96 10.12
N CYS A 234 -9.52 -11.76 9.94
CA CYS A 234 -8.79 -10.54 10.27
C CYS A 234 -8.79 -9.54 9.11
#